data_AF-A0A7Y1TGK9-F1
#
_entry.id   AF-A0A7Y1TGK9-F1
#
_cell.length_a   1.000
_cell.length_b   1.000
_cell.length_c   1.000
_cell.angle_alpha   90.00
_cell.angle_beta   90.00
_cell.angle_gamma   90.00
#
_symmetry.space_group_name_H-M   'P 1'
#
loop_
_entity.id
_entity.type
_entity.pdbx_description
1 polymer ?
#
loop_
_entity_poly.entity_id
_entity_poly.type
_entity_poly.pdbx_seq_one_letter_code
_entity_poly.pdbx_strand_id
1 'polypeptide(L)'
;IRQADILVVATGAQSPTISKSLIHLNKPLLILDLSIPKNVAEDVSEVPEVTLVHLDHLSQRTDKTLERRKEHIPKAEQIIDEVKTEFIKWLETRKFAPVIKALKQKLKIMKEQELDFQSKKLPDFNSEQADIISERIIQKITKQFANHLKDTEVDAENSLELIQRVFHLEVEKS
;
A
#
# COMPACT_ATOMS: atom_id res chain seq x y z
N ILE A 1 -17.20 -39.97 -3.32
CA ILE A 1 -18.59 -39.59 -2.92
C ILE A 1 -19.37 -40.79 -2.38
N ARG A 2 -19.56 -41.88 -3.14
CA ARG A 2 -20.49 -42.98 -2.78
C ARG A 2 -20.25 -43.70 -1.44
N GLN A 3 -19.05 -43.64 -0.89
CA GLN A 3 -18.73 -44.22 0.42
C GLN A 3 -18.77 -43.21 1.57
N ALA A 4 -18.85 -41.92 1.29
CA ALA A 4 -18.83 -40.87 2.30
C ALA A 4 -20.23 -40.62 2.86
N ASP A 5 -20.29 -40.25 4.14
CA ASP A 5 -21.51 -39.76 4.81
C ASP A 5 -21.51 -38.22 4.88
N ILE A 6 -20.32 -37.61 4.80
CA ILE A 6 -20.11 -36.16 4.77
C ILE A 6 -19.13 -35.82 3.64
N LEU A 7 -19.48 -34.85 2.80
CA LEU A 7 -18.64 -34.28 1.75
C LEU A 7 -18.40 -32.79 2.05
N VAL A 8 -17.14 -32.39 2.24
CA VAL A 8 -16.76 -30.98 2.40
C VAL A 8 -16.17 -30.47 1.10
N VAL A 9 -16.72 -29.38 0.58
CA VAL A 9 -16.28 -28.73 -0.66
C VAL A 9 -15.71 -27.37 -0.32
N ALA A 10 -14.43 -27.15 -0.61
CA ALA A 10 -13.71 -25.91 -0.31
C ALA A 10 -12.68 -25.64 -1.41
N THR A 11 -13.16 -25.36 -2.63
CA THR A 11 -12.27 -25.12 -3.78
C THR A 11 -12.39 -23.70 -4.30
N GLY A 12 -11.39 -23.23 -5.04
CA GLY A 12 -11.38 -21.91 -5.68
C GLY A 12 -11.99 -21.90 -7.09
N ALA A 13 -12.74 -22.95 -7.47
CA ALA A 13 -13.32 -23.05 -8.81
C ALA A 13 -14.33 -21.94 -9.07
N GLN A 14 -14.32 -21.40 -10.28
CA GLN A 14 -15.28 -20.37 -10.72
C GLN A 14 -16.64 -20.94 -11.11
N SER A 15 -16.71 -22.25 -11.39
CA SER A 15 -17.93 -22.97 -11.70
C SER A 15 -18.16 -24.11 -10.68
N PRO A 16 -19.42 -24.53 -10.48
CA PRO A 16 -19.71 -25.68 -9.62
C PRO A 16 -18.96 -26.93 -10.08
N THR A 17 -18.27 -27.56 -9.13
CA THR A 17 -17.49 -28.79 -9.35
C THR A 17 -18.31 -30.03 -9.02
N ILE A 18 -19.34 -29.89 -8.18
CA ILE A 18 -20.26 -30.95 -7.81
C ILE A 18 -21.64 -30.61 -8.38
N SER A 19 -22.21 -31.53 -9.17
CA SER A 19 -23.56 -31.44 -9.71
C SER A 19 -24.31 -32.76 -9.48
N LYS A 20 -25.63 -32.74 -9.70
CA LYS A 20 -26.50 -33.92 -9.53
C LYS A 20 -26.00 -35.14 -10.30
N SER A 21 -25.44 -34.94 -11.49
CA SER A 21 -24.92 -36.03 -12.34
C SER A 21 -23.79 -36.84 -11.71
N LEU A 22 -23.06 -36.26 -10.74
CA LEU A 22 -21.97 -36.92 -10.03
C LEU A 22 -22.45 -37.67 -8.78
N ILE A 23 -23.73 -37.54 -8.45
CA ILE A 23 -24.34 -38.06 -7.24
C ILE A 23 -25.21 -39.27 -7.58
N HIS A 24 -24.71 -40.45 -7.22
CA HIS A 24 -25.44 -41.70 -7.30
C HIS A 24 -25.29 -42.41 -5.95
N LEU A 25 -26.28 -42.22 -5.09
CA LEU A 25 -26.24 -42.63 -3.69
C LEU A 25 -27.39 -43.59 -3.38
N ASN A 26 -27.13 -44.54 -2.49
CA ASN A 26 -28.14 -45.42 -1.89
C ASN A 26 -28.24 -45.17 -0.36
N LYS A 27 -27.63 -44.08 0.11
CA LYS A 27 -27.55 -43.68 1.52
C LYS A 27 -27.54 -42.15 1.66
N PRO A 28 -27.96 -41.60 2.80
CA PRO A 28 -27.89 -40.17 3.05
C PRO A 28 -26.46 -39.59 2.94
N LEU A 29 -26.33 -38.39 2.38
CA LEU A 29 -25.08 -37.64 2.28
C LEU A 29 -25.29 -36.19 2.72
N LEU A 30 -24.48 -35.73 3.68
CA LEU A 30 -24.37 -34.32 4.04
C LEU A 30 -23.28 -33.66 3.19
N ILE A 31 -23.61 -32.59 2.47
CA ILE A 31 -22.66 -31.79 1.71
C ILE A 31 -22.50 -30.42 2.39
N LEU A 32 -21.27 -30.08 2.76
CA LEU A 32 -20.89 -28.81 3.34
C LEU A 32 -20.09 -28.01 2.31
N ASP A 33 -20.70 -26.99 1.71
CA ASP A 33 -20.01 -26.10 0.76
C ASP A 33 -19.48 -24.87 1.48
N LEU A 34 -18.16 -24.80 1.61
CA LEU A 34 -17.40 -23.72 2.25
C LEU A 34 -16.77 -22.77 1.21
N SER A 35 -17.15 -22.88 -0.06
CA SER A 35 -16.53 -22.16 -1.18
C SER A 35 -17.28 -20.86 -1.51
N ILE A 36 -16.54 -19.83 -1.93
CA ILE A 36 -17.08 -18.59 -2.52
C ILE A 36 -16.28 -18.32 -3.80
N PRO A 37 -16.90 -18.37 -5.01
CA PRO A 37 -18.32 -18.64 -5.29
C PRO A 37 -18.76 -20.09 -4.99
N LYS A 38 -20.08 -20.36 -4.92
CA LYS A 38 -20.64 -21.70 -4.63
C LYS A 38 -20.04 -22.75 -5.56
N ASN A 39 -19.61 -23.86 -5.00
CA ASN A 39 -18.95 -24.95 -5.73
C ASN A 39 -19.83 -26.19 -5.88
N VAL A 40 -20.96 -26.22 -5.18
CA VAL A 40 -22.00 -27.23 -5.38
C VAL A 40 -23.15 -26.59 -6.17
N ALA A 41 -23.54 -27.22 -7.27
CA ALA A 41 -24.65 -26.76 -8.09
C ALA A 41 -25.98 -26.96 -7.35
N GLU A 42 -26.94 -26.08 -7.60
CA GLU A 42 -28.23 -26.07 -6.89
C GLU A 42 -29.07 -27.33 -7.19
N ASP A 43 -28.83 -27.98 -8.35
CA ASP A 43 -29.48 -29.22 -8.80
C ASP A 43 -29.22 -30.42 -7.87
N VAL A 44 -28.16 -30.34 -7.06
CA VAL A 44 -27.81 -31.36 -6.06
C VAL A 44 -28.87 -31.46 -4.96
N SER A 45 -29.56 -30.36 -4.64
CA SER A 45 -30.63 -30.33 -3.63
C SER A 45 -31.90 -31.08 -4.06
N GLU A 46 -32.01 -31.46 -5.34
CA GLU A 46 -33.13 -32.27 -5.84
C GLU A 46 -32.97 -33.77 -5.52
N VAL A 47 -31.79 -34.20 -5.06
CA VAL A 47 -31.55 -35.60 -4.67
C VAL A 47 -32.08 -35.81 -3.25
N PRO A 48 -33.10 -36.67 -3.02
CA PRO A 48 -33.74 -36.83 -1.72
C PRO A 48 -32.78 -37.22 -0.58
N GLU A 49 -31.74 -37.98 -0.91
CA GLU A 49 -30.74 -38.45 0.04
C GLU A 49 -29.68 -37.40 0.38
N VAL A 50 -29.70 -36.21 -0.24
CA VAL A 50 -28.68 -35.18 -0.04
C VAL A 50 -29.20 -34.06 0.86
N THR A 51 -28.41 -33.71 1.87
CA THR A 51 -28.59 -32.46 2.63
C THR A 51 -27.44 -31.51 2.27
N LEU A 52 -27.75 -30.38 1.63
CA LEU A 52 -26.76 -29.36 1.27
C LEU A 52 -26.78 -28.21 2.29
N VAL A 53 -25.61 -27.85 2.80
CA VAL A 53 -25.41 -26.70 3.70
C VAL A 53 -24.32 -25.81 3.14
N HIS A 54 -24.68 -24.58 2.78
CA HIS A 54 -23.70 -23.56 2.38
C HIS A 54 -23.17 -22.77 3.58
N LEU A 55 -21.98 -22.18 3.41
CA LEU A 55 -21.35 -21.29 4.38
C LEU A 55 -22.27 -20.15 4.88
N ASP A 56 -23.14 -19.62 4.01
CA ASP A 56 -24.09 -18.56 4.36
C ASP A 56 -25.12 -19.02 5.39
N HIS A 57 -25.58 -20.28 5.32
CA HIS A 57 -26.53 -20.85 6.28
C HIS A 57 -25.88 -21.12 7.64
N LEU A 58 -24.57 -21.43 7.65
CA LEU A 58 -23.82 -21.55 8.90
C LEU A 58 -23.67 -20.18 9.57
N SER A 59 -23.45 -19.13 8.79
CA SER A 59 -23.26 -17.77 9.28
C SER A 59 -24.50 -17.23 10.02
N GLN A 60 -25.71 -17.57 9.55
CA GLN A 60 -26.99 -17.15 10.16
C GLN A 60 -27.27 -17.74 11.55
N ARG A 61 -26.61 -18.85 11.95
CA ARG A 61 -26.85 -19.50 13.25
C ARG A 61 -25.91 -19.01 14.36
N THR A 62 -25.05 -18.03 14.08
CA THR A 62 -23.94 -17.62 14.96
C THR A 62 -24.04 -16.18 15.47
N ASP A 63 -25.24 -15.73 15.85
CA ASP A 63 -25.46 -14.37 16.38
C ASP A 63 -24.54 -14.04 17.57
N LYS A 64 -24.38 -14.97 18.52
CA LYS A 64 -23.48 -14.78 19.69
C LYS A 64 -22.00 -14.62 19.31
N THR A 65 -21.56 -15.24 18.21
CA THR A 65 -20.17 -15.11 17.75
C THR A 65 -19.97 -13.78 17.03
N LEU A 66 -21.00 -13.31 16.31
CA LEU A 66 -20.99 -12.03 15.63
C LEU A 66 -20.95 -10.86 16.63
N GLU A 67 -21.74 -10.94 17.69
CA GLU A 67 -21.83 -9.92 18.74
C GLU A 67 -20.50 -9.76 19.50
N ARG A 68 -19.87 -10.89 19.86
CA ARG A 68 -18.52 -10.89 20.46
C ARG A 68 -17.45 -10.34 19.52
N ARG A 69 -17.58 -10.51 18.20
CA ARG A 69 -16.68 -9.88 17.22
C ARG A 69 -16.87 -8.38 17.12
N LYS A 70 -18.11 -7.88 17.30
CA LYS A 70 -18.41 -6.44 17.30
C LYS A 70 -17.72 -5.70 18.44
N GLU A 71 -17.57 -6.34 19.60
CA GLU A 71 -16.82 -5.77 20.74
C GLU A 71 -15.36 -5.46 20.43
N HIS A 72 -14.78 -6.13 19.42
CA HIS A 72 -13.40 -5.89 18.98
C HIS A 72 -13.27 -4.81 17.91
N ILE A 73 -14.38 -4.32 17.34
CA ILE A 73 -14.36 -3.28 16.29
C ILE A 73 -13.66 -2.00 16.76
N PRO A 74 -13.99 -1.42 17.95
CA PRO A 74 -13.34 -0.18 18.38
C PRO A 74 -11.81 -0.32 18.50
N LYS A 75 -11.34 -1.49 18.94
CA LYS A 75 -9.90 -1.77 19.03
C LYS A 75 -9.25 -1.88 17.65
N ALA A 76 -9.95 -2.47 16.67
CA ALA A 76 -9.48 -2.52 15.29
C ALA A 76 -9.44 -1.13 14.65
N GLU A 77 -10.46 -0.30 14.89
CA GLU A 77 -10.50 1.10 14.41
C GLU A 77 -9.35 1.93 14.97
N GLN A 78 -9.01 1.77 16.25
CA GLN A 78 -7.87 2.45 16.86
C GLN A 78 -6.55 2.07 16.17
N ILE A 79 -6.31 0.78 15.93
CA ILE A 79 -5.11 0.30 15.21
C ILE A 79 -5.08 0.88 13.80
N ILE A 80 -6.22 0.92 13.11
CA ILE A 80 -6.32 1.50 11.77
C ILE A 80 -5.95 2.98 11.79
N ASP A 81 -6.41 3.74 12.78
CA ASP A 81 -6.13 5.18 12.88
C ASP A 81 -4.66 5.47 13.19
N GLU A 82 -4.04 4.67 14.06
CA GLU A 82 -2.60 4.72 14.33
C GLU A 82 -1.78 4.47 13.05
N VAL A 83 -2.08 3.38 12.32
CA VAL A 83 -1.40 3.02 11.07
C VAL A 83 -1.65 4.07 9.98
N LYS A 84 -2.87 4.60 9.90
CA LYS A 84 -3.24 5.66 8.94
C LYS A 84 -2.43 6.92 9.21
N THR A 85 -2.27 7.31 10.47
CA THR A 85 -1.48 8.48 10.85
C THR A 85 -0.01 8.30 10.46
N GLU A 86 0.57 7.13 10.74
CA GLU A 86 1.94 6.80 10.32
C GLU A 86 2.08 6.81 8.79
N PHE A 87 1.11 6.25 8.08
CA PHE A 87 1.09 6.20 6.62
C PHE A 87 1.00 7.59 5.99
N ILE A 88 0.17 8.49 6.52
CA ILE A 88 0.05 9.88 6.06
C ILE A 88 1.39 10.61 6.26
N LYS A 89 1.99 10.49 7.46
CA LYS A 89 3.30 11.09 7.75
C LYS A 89 4.37 10.57 6.79
N TRP A 90 4.37 9.27 6.51
CA TRP A 90 5.28 8.67 5.53
C TRP A 90 5.05 9.23 4.11
N LEU A 91 3.78 9.34 3.69
CA LEU A 91 3.39 9.93 2.39
C LEU A 91 3.90 11.37 2.24
N GLU A 92 3.76 12.19 3.28
CA GLU A 92 4.23 13.57 3.30
C GLU A 92 5.74 13.65 3.06
N THR A 93 6.54 12.78 3.69
CA THR A 93 7.99 12.75 3.43
C THR A 93 8.36 12.44 1.98
N ARG A 94 7.51 11.70 1.26
CA ARG A 94 7.70 11.41 -0.17
C ARG A 94 7.33 12.57 -1.08
N LYS A 95 6.34 13.40 -0.71
CA LYS A 95 5.91 14.57 -1.51
C LYS A 95 7.05 15.56 -1.75
N PHE A 96 8.01 15.65 -0.82
CA PHE A 96 9.10 16.61 -0.88
C PHE A 96 10.32 16.14 -1.67
N ALA A 97 10.45 14.83 -1.88
CA ALA A 97 11.62 14.25 -2.54
C ALA A 97 11.87 14.81 -3.96
N PRO A 98 10.85 15.01 -4.83
CA PRO A 98 11.04 15.62 -6.14
C PRO A 98 11.60 17.05 -6.07
N VAL A 99 11.10 17.86 -5.13
CA VAL A 99 11.53 19.26 -4.99
C VAL A 99 12.94 19.36 -4.43
N ILE A 100 13.28 18.54 -3.43
CA ILE A 100 14.66 18.47 -2.90
C ILE A 100 15.64 18.03 -4.00
N LYS A 101 15.22 17.09 -4.86
CA LYS A 101 16.02 16.65 -6.01
C LYS A 101 16.23 17.79 -7.01
N ALA A 102 15.17 18.51 -7.38
CA ALA A 102 15.23 19.65 -8.28
C ALA A 102 16.12 20.77 -7.72
N LEU A 103 15.99 21.08 -6.42
CA LEU A 103 16.86 22.05 -5.72
C LEU A 103 18.33 21.62 -5.78
N LYS A 104 18.62 20.35 -5.48
CA LYS A 104 19.99 19.81 -5.55
C LYS A 104 20.58 19.96 -6.95
N GLN A 105 19.80 19.66 -7.99
CA GLN A 105 20.23 19.81 -9.38
C GLN A 105 20.49 21.28 -9.73
N LYS A 106 19.59 22.19 -9.35
CA LYS A 106 19.76 23.64 -9.57
C LYS A 106 21.03 24.17 -8.91
N LEU A 107 21.31 23.75 -7.67
CA LEU A 107 22.53 24.12 -6.95
C LEU A 107 23.80 23.55 -7.61
N LYS A 108 23.73 22.34 -8.18
CA LYS A 108 24.86 21.76 -8.93
C LYS A 108 25.16 22.51 -10.21
N ILE A 109 24.13 22.95 -10.93
CA ILE A 109 24.31 23.78 -12.13
C ILE A 109 24.99 25.11 -11.75
N MET A 110 24.52 25.77 -10.68
CA MET A 110 25.17 26.99 -10.17
C MET A 110 26.62 26.75 -9.76
N LYS A 111 26.91 25.62 -9.09
CA LYS A 111 28.28 25.21 -8.75
C LYS A 111 29.14 25.12 -10.00
N GLU A 112 28.71 24.38 -11.01
CA GLU A 112 29.49 24.17 -12.24
C GLU A 112 29.78 25.48 -12.98
N GLN A 113 28.78 26.37 -13.05
CA GLN A 113 28.93 27.71 -13.64
C GLN A 113 29.98 28.56 -12.90
N GLU A 114 29.95 28.54 -11.56
CA GLU A 114 30.89 29.32 -10.75
C GLU A 114 32.31 28.72 -10.80
N LEU A 115 32.45 27.39 -10.77
CA LEU A 115 33.76 26.73 -10.89
C LEU A 115 34.41 27.02 -12.26
N ASP A 116 33.63 26.95 -13.35
CA ASP A 116 34.12 27.29 -14.69
C ASP A 116 34.55 28.77 -14.75
N PHE A 117 33.73 29.68 -14.22
CA PHE A 117 34.06 31.10 -14.17
C PHE A 117 35.35 31.41 -13.40
N GLN A 118 35.53 30.80 -12.21
CA GLN A 118 36.73 31.01 -11.39
C GLN A 118 37.98 30.38 -12.02
N SER A 119 37.85 29.19 -12.64
CA SER A 119 38.97 28.53 -13.33
C SER A 119 39.54 29.36 -14.49
N LYS A 120 38.70 30.17 -15.15
CA LYS A 120 39.11 31.08 -16.24
C LYS A 120 39.81 32.34 -15.74
N LYS A 121 39.57 32.74 -14.48
CA LYS A 121 40.12 33.95 -13.86
C LYS A 121 41.43 33.72 -13.11
N LEU A 122 41.60 32.53 -12.54
CA LEU A 122 42.71 32.18 -11.66
C LEU A 122 43.51 31.02 -12.27
N PRO A 123 44.73 31.26 -12.77
CA PRO A 123 45.57 30.23 -13.39
C PRO A 123 45.85 29.03 -12.47
N ASP A 124 46.00 29.28 -11.16
CA ASP A 124 46.29 28.25 -10.15
C ASP A 124 45.04 27.84 -9.36
N PHE A 125 43.85 27.94 -9.97
CA PHE A 125 42.60 27.56 -9.30
C PHE A 125 42.54 26.05 -9.00
N ASN A 126 42.48 25.71 -7.72
CA ASN A 126 42.31 24.32 -7.28
C ASN A 126 40.84 23.88 -7.41
N SER A 127 40.47 23.46 -8.62
CA SER A 127 39.11 23.03 -8.95
C SER A 127 38.65 21.82 -8.12
N GLU A 128 39.55 20.87 -7.82
CA GLU A 128 39.23 19.66 -7.05
C GLU A 128 38.80 20.01 -5.61
N GLN A 129 39.58 20.86 -4.93
CA GLN A 129 39.24 21.29 -3.59
C GLN A 129 37.94 22.13 -3.56
N ALA A 130 37.75 22.99 -4.56
CA ALA A 130 36.55 23.80 -4.69
C ALA A 130 35.30 22.94 -4.94
N ASP A 131 35.39 21.88 -5.74
CA ASP A 131 34.32 20.92 -5.97
C ASP A 131 33.93 20.17 -4.69
N ILE A 132 34.92 19.69 -3.91
CA ILE A 132 34.67 19.00 -2.63
C ILE A 132 33.94 19.91 -1.64
N ILE A 133 34.39 21.16 -1.49
CA ILE A 133 33.79 22.12 -0.55
C ILE A 133 32.37 22.47 -0.99
N SER A 134 32.17 22.78 -2.27
CA SER A 134 30.86 23.18 -2.80
C SER A 134 29.85 22.03 -2.76
N GLU A 135 30.24 20.79 -3.11
CA GLU A 135 29.36 19.62 -2.97
C GLU A 135 28.93 19.39 -1.51
N ARG A 136 29.83 19.60 -0.54
CA ARG A 136 29.48 19.56 0.90
C ARG A 136 28.50 20.66 1.30
N ILE A 137 28.63 21.87 0.75
CA ILE A 137 27.68 22.97 1.00
C ILE A 137 26.30 22.61 0.44
N ILE A 138 26.23 22.11 -0.81
CA ILE A 138 24.98 21.65 -1.43
C ILE A 138 24.32 20.57 -0.56
N GLN A 139 25.09 19.60 -0.07
CA GLN A 139 24.58 18.55 0.81
C GLN A 139 24.03 19.12 2.13
N LYS A 140 24.70 20.09 2.75
CA LYS A 140 24.22 20.74 3.98
C LYS A 140 22.92 21.50 3.76
N ILE A 141 22.83 22.30 2.70
CA ILE A 141 21.62 23.08 2.35
C ILE A 141 20.44 22.13 2.12
N THR A 142 20.63 21.10 1.30
CA THR A 142 19.56 20.12 0.99
C THR A 142 19.13 19.32 2.20
N LYS A 143 20.05 18.94 3.10
CA LYS A 143 19.72 18.27 4.37
C LYS A 143 18.96 19.18 5.32
N GLN A 144 19.39 20.44 5.46
CA GLN A 144 18.71 21.42 6.30
C GLN A 144 17.27 21.62 5.83
N PHE A 145 17.06 21.74 4.52
CA PHE A 145 15.73 21.87 3.95
C PHE A 145 14.88 20.61 4.14
N ALA A 146 15.46 19.42 3.92
CA ALA A 146 14.76 18.16 4.17
C ALA A 146 14.34 17.98 5.63
N ASN A 147 15.11 18.51 6.58
CA ASN A 147 14.76 18.50 7.99
C ASN A 147 13.65 19.52 8.30
N HIS A 148 13.75 20.74 7.74
CA HIS A 148 12.72 21.78 7.89
C HIS A 148 11.34 21.31 7.41
N LEU A 149 11.28 20.60 6.28
CA LEU A 149 10.03 20.04 5.75
C LEU A 149 9.49 18.82 6.53
N LYS A 150 10.29 18.21 7.39
CA LYS A 150 9.88 17.08 8.24
C LYS A 150 9.38 17.52 9.61
N ASP A 151 9.56 18.79 9.94
CA ASP A 151 9.11 19.37 11.20
C ASP A 151 7.60 19.55 11.19
N THR A 152 6.92 19.04 12.22
CA THR A 152 5.45 19.07 12.33
C THR A 152 4.91 20.46 12.65
N GLU A 153 5.75 21.40 13.10
CA GLU A 153 5.35 22.79 13.36
C GLU A 153 5.45 23.68 12.10
N VAL A 154 6.05 23.16 11.03
CA VAL A 154 6.29 23.90 9.80
C VAL A 154 5.19 23.62 8.78
N ASP A 155 4.67 24.69 8.18
CA ASP A 155 3.86 24.57 6.97
C ASP A 155 4.76 24.17 5.79
N ALA A 156 4.82 22.86 5.57
CA ALA A 156 5.67 22.27 4.56
C ALA A 156 5.23 22.63 3.13
N GLU A 157 3.93 22.85 2.90
CA GLU A 157 3.36 23.20 1.59
C GLU A 157 3.79 24.63 1.20
N ASN A 158 3.63 25.59 2.12
CA ASN A 158 4.10 26.97 1.91
C ASN A 158 5.62 27.05 1.77
N SER A 159 6.37 26.28 2.57
CA SER A 159 7.84 26.21 2.47
C SER A 159 8.30 25.65 1.12
N LEU A 160 7.58 24.66 0.59
CA LEU A 160 7.84 24.07 -0.73
C LEU A 160 7.60 25.08 -1.85
N GLU A 161 6.46 25.77 -1.81
CA GLU A 161 6.07 26.76 -2.81
C GLU A 161 7.07 27.92 -2.84
N LEU A 162 7.50 28.40 -1.66
CA LEU A 162 8.49 29.45 -1.55
C LEU A 162 9.81 29.05 -2.24
N ILE A 163 10.30 27.84 -2.00
CA ILE A 163 11.57 27.40 -2.61
C ILE A 163 11.45 27.15 -4.11
N GLN A 164 10.31 26.62 -4.57
CA GLN A 164 10.06 26.51 -6.01
C GLN A 164 10.10 27.88 -6.69
N ARG A 165 9.51 28.91 -6.08
CA ARG A 165 9.53 30.29 -6.60
C ARG A 165 10.92 30.93 -6.53
N VAL A 166 11.60 30.85 -5.39
CA VAL A 166 12.93 31.47 -5.19
C VAL A 166 13.96 30.88 -6.15
N PHE A 167 14.00 29.55 -6.28
CA PHE A 167 14.99 28.87 -7.12
C PHE A 167 14.52 28.57 -8.54
N HIS A 168 13.28 28.94 -8.88
CA HIS A 168 12.65 28.68 -10.18
C HIS A 168 12.79 27.20 -10.56
N LEU A 169 12.34 26.31 -9.67
CA LEU A 169 12.49 24.87 -9.81
C LEU A 169 11.41 24.31 -10.74
N GLU A 170 11.82 23.61 -11.78
CA GLU A 170 10.94 22.78 -12.60
C GLU A 170 10.84 21.40 -11.96
N VAL A 171 9.66 21.06 -11.46
CA VAL A 171 9.38 19.77 -10.83
C VAL A 171 8.53 18.97 -11.80
N GLU A 172 9.08 17.89 -12.36
CA GLU A 172 8.30 16.96 -13.16
C GLU A 172 7.17 16.39 -12.29
N LYS A 173 5.92 16.64 -12.66
CA LYS A 173 4.77 15.99 -12.04
C LYS A 173 4.80 14.52 -12.48
N SER A 174 5.01 13.63 -11.51
CA SER A 174 4.83 12.18 -11.70
C SER A 174 3.36 11.82 -11.88
#